data_AF-A0A3L7WM43-F1
#
_entry.id   AF-A0A3L7WM43-F1
#
_cell.length_a   1.000
_cell.length_b   1.000
_cell.length_c   1.000
_cell.angle_alpha   90.00
_cell.angle_beta   90.00
_cell.angle_gamma   90.00
#
_symmetry.space_group_name_H-M   'P 1'
#
loop_
_entity.id
_entity.type
_entity.pdbx_description
1 polymer ?
#
loop_
_entity_poly.entity_id
_entity_poly.type
_entity_poly.pdbx_seq_one_letter_code
_entity_poly.pdbx_strand_id
1 'polypeptide(L)'
;MHRLHWLGRSMLIVCAILLSFTPRLTTQAAVTSAQLTVKATIAGATGDVNVGGSKIIGYTLLGMSKTGRVVFSKKITTAATTLNQKSSSITLVSGKIPAGITFHLIDKDGDYFGPVIISWASATRTASTKVSSTLNALTPAQATLNLGAITVKTKSKGQGYAYTATKYALAATSAVSAVAGVPKGIGTYGKAASARTEDRAAATAADFLDGADADLDGIINAFDVSDDGDTTPDYADTSGMLTPPSTGVLCESAASFTLFSNFKATQSDFSGTVNAYAQGTAFEASNTTTATALTKTLSFTIQRIGTVCSSTVIKTEFKGVNVPYAPSSYIELPPRDLEGQWKVGNSDGTADTGKDGGTINSNSVTGLLPYVFTCTPTCEISGQDTFMQRVTTANGKQYEFVTTPTFVFISHPMIVAVGTSADTTASACDTATYSSNTYAESDVRYGSQNNRVSIAASADQTLCVKIFRPQRLAIEGEAVTPVAYYDIGKLQYYPDIPNAMDGDSGAAPGRCDGAMVSDSASDTIGAPTGTLAGNPTYTIAWKTADIKSCFTAKSATWAAGTFAIDIQAIAPVANSGNAAQKLYLTITP
;
A
#
# COMPACT_ATOMS: atom_id res chain seq x y z
N MET A 1 91.63 -21.88 -29.69
CA MET A 1 91.88 -22.63 -28.44
C MET A 1 91.06 -21.98 -27.33
N HIS A 2 90.27 -22.80 -26.61
CA HIS A 2 89.77 -22.72 -25.22
C HIS A 2 89.95 -21.41 -24.41
N ARG A 3 89.08 -20.96 -23.50
CA ARG A 3 87.95 -21.47 -22.67
C ARG A 3 87.35 -20.20 -22.01
N LEU A 4 86.04 -20.00 -21.88
CA LEU A 4 85.10 -20.50 -20.86
C LEU A 4 85.28 -19.93 -19.42
N HIS A 5 84.18 -19.35 -18.92
CA HIS A 5 83.70 -19.15 -17.52
C HIS A 5 83.88 -17.81 -16.75
N TRP A 6 82.75 -17.07 -16.70
CA TRP A 6 81.84 -16.83 -15.54
C TRP A 6 81.87 -15.52 -14.72
N LEU A 7 80.64 -15.10 -14.37
CA LEU A 7 80.14 -14.06 -13.44
C LEU A 7 80.21 -12.60 -13.93
N GLY A 8 79.16 -11.78 -13.91
CA GLY A 8 77.80 -11.92 -13.41
C GLY A 8 77.20 -10.53 -13.08
N ARG A 9 75.89 -10.40 -13.33
CA ARG A 9 74.93 -9.41 -12.79
C ARG A 9 74.81 -8.01 -13.44
N SER A 10 73.65 -7.84 -14.11
CA SER A 10 72.58 -6.88 -13.77
C SER A 10 72.09 -6.09 -14.99
N MET A 11 70.97 -6.49 -15.60
CA MET A 11 70.00 -5.53 -16.13
C MET A 11 68.63 -6.15 -16.39
N LEU A 12 67.61 -5.38 -15.99
CA LEU A 12 66.18 -5.47 -16.24
C LEU A 12 65.81 -5.99 -17.64
N ILE A 13 64.87 -6.94 -17.71
CA ILE A 13 64.07 -7.20 -18.91
C ILE A 13 62.60 -6.97 -18.57
N VAL A 14 62.03 -5.94 -19.20
CA VAL A 14 60.58 -5.72 -19.30
C VAL A 14 60.05 -6.73 -20.32
N CYS A 15 59.25 -7.69 -19.86
CA CYS A 15 58.57 -8.66 -20.70
C CYS A 15 57.20 -8.09 -21.13
N ALA A 16 57.06 -7.70 -22.39
CA ALA A 16 55.80 -7.30 -22.98
C ALA A 16 54.97 -8.55 -23.32
N ILE A 17 53.91 -8.80 -22.54
CA ILE A 17 52.88 -9.79 -22.88
C ILE A 17 51.90 -9.13 -23.86
N LEU A 18 51.97 -9.51 -25.14
CA LEU A 18 50.89 -9.25 -26.10
C LEU A 18 49.69 -10.15 -25.75
N LEU A 19 48.71 -9.60 -25.04
CA LEU A 19 47.35 -10.16 -24.96
C LEU A 19 46.55 -9.58 -26.13
N SER A 20 46.26 -10.40 -27.12
CA SER A 20 45.31 -10.11 -28.18
C SER A 20 43.91 -9.95 -27.59
N PHE A 21 43.49 -8.70 -27.37
CA PHE A 21 42.09 -8.36 -27.13
C PHE A 21 41.31 -8.52 -28.44
N THR A 22 40.71 -9.68 -28.64
CA THR A 22 39.53 -9.77 -29.51
C THR A 22 38.36 -9.20 -28.72
N PRO A 23 37.68 -8.14 -29.20
CA PRO A 23 36.43 -7.73 -28.58
C PRO A 23 35.44 -8.88 -28.79
N ARG A 24 35.17 -9.62 -27.73
CA ARG A 24 34.04 -10.54 -27.68
C ARG A 24 32.80 -9.67 -27.72
N LEU A 25 32.33 -9.34 -28.92
CA LEU A 25 30.95 -8.88 -29.12
C LEU A 25 30.08 -9.97 -28.52
N THR A 26 29.63 -9.77 -27.28
CA THR A 26 28.44 -10.42 -26.78
C THR A 26 27.30 -9.90 -27.64
N THR A 27 27.01 -10.62 -28.73
CA THR A 27 25.75 -10.45 -29.44
C THR A 27 24.65 -10.68 -28.41
N GLN A 28 24.09 -9.58 -27.90
CA GLN A 28 22.92 -9.59 -27.05
C GLN A 28 21.85 -10.31 -27.88
N ALA A 29 21.46 -11.52 -27.45
CA ALA A 29 20.45 -12.29 -28.16
C ALA A 29 19.22 -11.39 -28.38
N ALA A 30 18.71 -11.35 -29.60
CA ALA A 30 17.51 -10.58 -29.90
C ALA A 30 16.41 -10.99 -28.92
N VAL A 31 15.99 -10.05 -28.07
CA VAL A 31 14.89 -10.28 -27.13
C VAL A 31 13.63 -10.44 -27.97
N THR A 32 13.18 -11.68 -28.13
CA THR A 32 11.96 -11.98 -28.89
C THR A 32 10.75 -11.67 -28.02
N SER A 33 9.73 -11.08 -28.64
CA SER A 33 8.49 -10.70 -27.98
C SER A 33 7.28 -11.27 -28.72
N ALA A 34 6.25 -11.64 -27.97
CA ALA A 34 4.93 -11.98 -28.53
C ALA A 34 3.83 -11.13 -27.88
N GLN A 35 2.60 -11.25 -28.37
CA GLN A 35 1.43 -10.66 -27.75
C GLN A 35 0.37 -11.74 -27.55
N LEU A 36 -0.23 -11.74 -26.37
CA LEU A 36 -1.39 -12.56 -26.04
C LEU A 36 -2.65 -11.87 -26.57
N THR A 37 -3.53 -12.62 -27.24
CA THR A 37 -4.84 -12.15 -27.67
C THR A 37 -5.91 -12.89 -26.88
N VAL A 38 -6.72 -12.18 -26.11
CA VAL A 38 -7.81 -12.75 -25.33
C VAL A 38 -9.14 -12.43 -26.01
N LYS A 39 -9.86 -13.51 -26.31
CA LYS A 39 -11.22 -13.50 -26.83
C LYS A 39 -12.16 -14.06 -25.77
N ALA A 40 -13.14 -13.27 -25.36
CA ALA A 40 -14.13 -13.68 -24.38
C ALA A 40 -15.44 -12.95 -24.60
N THR A 41 -16.54 -13.54 -24.16
CA THR A 41 -17.82 -12.84 -24.01
C THR A 41 -18.14 -12.79 -22.55
N ILE A 42 -18.15 -11.59 -21.95
CA ILE A 42 -18.52 -11.47 -20.54
C ILE A 42 -20.04 -11.32 -20.49
N ALA A 43 -20.71 -12.32 -19.91
CA ALA A 43 -22.14 -12.34 -19.71
C ALA A 43 -22.41 -12.30 -18.20
N GLY A 44 -23.20 -11.32 -17.74
CA GLY A 44 -23.66 -11.33 -16.36
C GLY A 44 -24.60 -12.52 -16.14
N ALA A 45 -24.36 -13.35 -15.12
CA ALA A 45 -25.34 -14.39 -14.79
C ALA A 45 -26.64 -13.77 -14.28
N THR A 46 -27.75 -14.31 -14.78
CA THR A 46 -29.06 -14.35 -14.14
C THR A 46 -28.91 -15.07 -12.79
N GLY A 47 -28.55 -14.35 -11.74
CA GLY A 47 -28.33 -14.94 -10.42
C GLY A 47 -28.16 -13.92 -9.30
N ASP A 48 -27.01 -13.22 -9.23
CA ASP A 48 -26.61 -12.56 -7.96
C ASP A 48 -25.99 -11.15 -8.13
N VAL A 49 -26.63 -10.29 -8.92
CA VAL A 49 -26.60 -8.81 -8.78
C VAL A 49 -27.94 -8.34 -9.32
N ASN A 50 -28.84 -7.85 -8.47
CA ASN A 50 -30.21 -7.50 -8.85
C ASN A 50 -30.40 -5.98 -8.78
N VAL A 51 -29.94 -5.28 -9.82
CA VAL A 51 -30.48 -3.99 -10.28
C VAL A 51 -30.44 -4.03 -11.81
N GLY A 52 -31.52 -3.62 -12.49
CA GLY A 52 -31.87 -4.02 -13.86
C GLY A 52 -30.77 -3.93 -14.95
N GLY A 53 -30.78 -4.90 -15.87
CA GLY A 53 -30.30 -4.81 -17.26
C GLY A 53 -28.81 -4.63 -17.57
N SER A 54 -28.00 -4.01 -16.70
CA SER A 54 -26.66 -3.48 -17.02
C SER A 54 -25.50 -4.12 -16.22
N LYS A 55 -25.65 -5.37 -15.78
CA LYS A 55 -24.94 -6.01 -14.64
C LYS A 55 -23.39 -6.05 -14.64
N ILE A 56 -22.70 -5.70 -15.72
CA ILE A 56 -21.22 -5.70 -15.79
C ILE A 56 -20.64 -4.47 -16.51
N ILE A 57 -21.49 -3.50 -16.88
CA ILE A 57 -21.01 -2.26 -17.50
C ILE A 57 -20.23 -1.47 -16.45
N GLY A 58 -19.05 -0.99 -16.80
CA GLY A 58 -18.15 -0.26 -15.90
C GLY A 58 -17.01 -1.10 -15.34
N TYR A 59 -17.15 -2.43 -15.34
CA TYR A 59 -16.08 -3.34 -14.92
C TYR A 59 -14.86 -3.23 -15.84
N THR A 60 -13.68 -3.52 -15.31
CA THR A 60 -12.41 -3.60 -16.02
C THR A 60 -11.86 -5.01 -15.91
N LEU A 61 -11.67 -5.67 -17.05
CA LEU A 61 -10.93 -6.94 -17.12
C LEU A 61 -9.44 -6.65 -17.21
N LEU A 62 -8.67 -7.20 -16.28
CA LEU A 62 -7.23 -7.18 -16.25
C LEU A 62 -6.67 -8.55 -16.60
N GLY A 63 -5.68 -8.58 -17.48
CA GLY A 63 -4.75 -9.69 -17.57
C GLY A 63 -3.48 -9.31 -16.84
N MET A 64 -3.04 -10.15 -15.91
CA MET A 64 -1.86 -9.89 -15.09
C MET A 64 -0.86 -11.03 -15.24
N SER A 65 0.42 -10.70 -15.38
CA SER A 65 1.47 -11.71 -15.26
C SER A 65 1.71 -12.06 -13.79
N LYS A 66 2.44 -13.16 -13.55
CA LYS A 66 2.91 -13.56 -12.23
C LYS A 66 3.60 -12.43 -11.45
N THR A 67 4.18 -11.45 -12.15
CA THR A 67 4.91 -10.29 -11.61
C THR A 67 4.05 -9.05 -11.29
N GLY A 68 2.71 -9.18 -11.21
CA GLY A 68 1.81 -8.05 -10.95
C GLY A 68 1.72 -7.03 -12.10
N ARG A 69 2.52 -7.20 -13.15
CA ARG A 69 2.48 -6.40 -14.37
C ARG A 69 1.18 -6.67 -15.11
N VAL A 70 0.48 -5.60 -15.46
CA VAL A 70 -0.70 -5.62 -16.31
C VAL A 70 -0.25 -5.89 -17.76
N VAL A 71 -0.70 -7.01 -18.32
CA VAL A 71 -0.43 -7.38 -19.72
C VAL A 71 -1.50 -6.84 -20.67
N PHE A 72 -2.73 -6.67 -20.19
CA PHE A 72 -3.77 -5.87 -20.84
C PHE A 72 -4.80 -5.39 -19.82
N SER A 73 -5.52 -4.32 -20.16
CA SER A 73 -6.63 -3.77 -19.39
C SER A 73 -7.76 -3.38 -20.33
N LYS A 74 -8.99 -3.80 -20.04
CA LYS A 74 -10.15 -3.45 -20.85
C LYS A 74 -11.40 -3.17 -20.01
N LYS A 75 -11.84 -1.91 -20.06
CA LYS A 75 -13.14 -1.50 -19.54
C LYS A 75 -14.28 -2.06 -20.40
N ILE A 76 -15.31 -2.58 -19.74
CA ILE A 76 -16.55 -3.10 -20.31
C ILE A 76 -17.54 -1.94 -20.38
N THR A 77 -17.86 -1.50 -21.60
CA THR A 77 -18.71 -0.32 -21.82
C THR A 77 -20.14 -0.67 -22.22
N THR A 78 -20.42 -1.92 -22.56
CA THR A 78 -21.75 -2.39 -23.00
C THR A 78 -22.06 -3.77 -22.43
N ALA A 79 -23.34 -4.06 -22.20
CA ALA A 79 -23.80 -5.39 -21.78
C ALA A 79 -23.47 -6.43 -22.88
N ALA A 80 -22.98 -7.62 -22.48
CA ALA A 80 -22.47 -8.65 -23.39
C ALA A 80 -21.41 -8.13 -24.37
N THR A 81 -20.25 -7.72 -23.84
CA THR A 81 -19.11 -7.29 -24.67
C THR A 81 -18.31 -8.50 -25.15
N THR A 82 -18.19 -8.67 -26.47
CA THR A 82 -17.12 -9.50 -27.04
C THR A 82 -15.80 -8.75 -26.87
N LEU A 83 -14.97 -9.28 -25.99
CA LEU A 83 -13.60 -8.84 -25.82
C LEU A 83 -12.75 -9.46 -26.91
N ASN A 84 -12.01 -8.62 -27.62
CA ASN A 84 -10.88 -9.02 -28.46
C ASN A 84 -9.71 -8.12 -28.08
N GLN A 85 -8.99 -8.50 -27.02
CA GLN A 85 -7.96 -7.67 -26.41
C GLN A 85 -6.59 -8.26 -26.69
N LYS A 86 -5.71 -7.43 -27.24
CA LYS A 86 -4.31 -7.77 -27.46
C LYS A 86 -3.48 -7.20 -26.32
N SER A 87 -2.60 -8.00 -25.77
CA SER A 87 -1.67 -7.57 -24.74
C SER A 87 -0.63 -6.61 -25.28
N SER A 88 -0.01 -5.86 -24.38
CA SER A 88 1.32 -5.29 -24.61
C SER A 88 2.33 -6.38 -24.98
N SER A 89 3.48 -6.00 -25.55
CA SER A 89 4.53 -6.96 -25.89
C SER A 89 5.03 -7.69 -24.63
N ILE A 90 4.94 -9.02 -24.67
CA ILE A 90 5.42 -9.92 -23.62
C ILE A 90 6.76 -10.50 -24.08
N THR A 91 7.77 -10.39 -23.23
CA THR A 91 9.08 -10.99 -23.44
C THR A 91 8.97 -12.50 -23.38
N LEU A 92 9.51 -13.20 -24.37
CA LEU A 92 9.51 -14.66 -24.39
C LEU A 92 10.62 -15.22 -23.48
N VAL A 93 10.28 -16.24 -22.68
CA VAL A 93 11.24 -17.02 -21.90
C VAL A 93 11.35 -18.39 -22.55
N SER A 94 12.56 -18.75 -23.00
CA SER A 94 12.81 -20.00 -23.73
C SER A 94 11.85 -20.19 -24.93
N GLY A 95 11.56 -19.08 -25.65
CA GLY A 95 10.68 -19.07 -26.82
C GLY A 95 9.18 -19.17 -26.52
N LYS A 96 8.77 -19.09 -25.24
CA LYS A 96 7.37 -19.19 -24.81
C LYS A 96 6.90 -17.91 -24.11
N ILE A 97 5.62 -17.61 -24.23
CA ILE A 97 4.94 -16.69 -23.33
C ILE A 97 5.00 -17.32 -21.92
N PRO A 98 5.47 -16.59 -20.90
CA PRO A 98 5.63 -17.12 -19.55
C PRO A 98 4.33 -17.68 -18.96
N ALA A 99 4.47 -18.70 -18.10
CA ALA A 99 3.37 -19.18 -17.26
C ALA A 99 2.98 -18.12 -16.22
N GLY A 100 1.87 -18.35 -15.52
CA GLY A 100 1.49 -17.52 -14.38
C GLY A 100 0.62 -16.32 -14.74
N ILE A 101 0.14 -16.21 -15.99
CA ILE A 101 -0.81 -15.16 -16.36
C ILE A 101 -2.19 -15.51 -15.81
N THR A 102 -2.79 -14.56 -15.11
CA THR A 102 -4.12 -14.63 -14.48
C THR A 102 -5.05 -13.54 -15.03
N PHE A 103 -6.34 -13.69 -14.79
CA PHE A 103 -7.36 -12.72 -15.19
C PHE A 103 -8.18 -12.26 -13.99
N HIS A 104 -8.39 -10.96 -13.89
CA HIS A 104 -9.06 -10.33 -12.76
C HIS A 104 -10.12 -9.35 -13.24
N LEU A 105 -11.22 -9.25 -12.51
CA LEU A 105 -12.30 -8.31 -12.77
C LEU A 105 -12.38 -7.35 -11.61
N ILE A 106 -12.37 -6.07 -11.92
CA ILE A 106 -12.58 -4.97 -10.97
C ILE A 106 -13.80 -4.23 -11.45
N ASP A 107 -14.70 -3.86 -10.55
CA ASP A 107 -15.90 -3.16 -10.95
C ASP A 107 -15.67 -1.64 -11.14
N LYS A 108 -16.76 -0.87 -11.16
CA LYS A 108 -16.71 0.59 -11.31
C LYS A 108 -16.41 1.36 -10.02
N ASP A 109 -16.40 0.70 -8.87
CA ASP A 109 -16.13 1.30 -7.57
C ASP A 109 -14.75 0.87 -7.03
N GLY A 110 -14.06 -0.02 -7.75
CA GLY A 110 -12.76 -0.56 -7.35
C GLY A 110 -12.85 -1.94 -6.69
N ASP A 111 -14.07 -2.47 -6.53
CA ASP A 111 -14.36 -3.73 -5.87
C ASP A 111 -13.85 -4.93 -6.69
N TYR A 112 -13.33 -5.94 -5.99
CA TYR A 112 -12.68 -7.09 -6.61
C TYR A 112 -13.68 -8.24 -6.89
N PHE A 113 -13.90 -8.53 -8.17
CA PHE A 113 -14.72 -9.66 -8.66
C PHE A 113 -13.90 -10.70 -9.42
N GLY A 114 -12.58 -10.72 -9.19
CA GLY A 114 -11.66 -11.76 -9.63
C GLY A 114 -11.43 -12.82 -8.55
N PRO A 115 -10.62 -13.86 -8.81
CA PRO A 115 -10.04 -14.18 -10.10
C PRO A 115 -11.10 -14.70 -11.08
N VAL A 116 -10.76 -14.73 -12.37
CA VAL A 116 -11.52 -15.51 -13.35
C VAL A 116 -10.99 -16.94 -13.34
N ILE A 117 -11.81 -17.85 -12.83
CA ILE A 117 -11.54 -19.28 -12.83
C ILE A 117 -11.68 -19.81 -14.24
N ILE A 118 -10.60 -20.38 -14.77
CA ILE A 118 -10.53 -20.92 -16.13
C ILE A 118 -10.46 -22.45 -16.14
N SER A 119 -10.25 -23.11 -15.00
CA SER A 119 -10.29 -24.58 -14.89
C SER A 119 -10.58 -25.04 -13.46
N TRP A 120 -10.91 -26.33 -13.30
CA TRP A 120 -11.25 -26.95 -12.01
C TRP A 120 -10.95 -28.45 -11.99
N ALA A 121 -10.70 -29.02 -10.80
CA ALA A 121 -10.25 -30.41 -10.67
C ALA A 121 -11.36 -31.44 -10.99
N SER A 122 -12.57 -31.26 -10.45
CA SER A 122 -13.67 -32.23 -10.61
C SER A 122 -14.35 -32.13 -11.98
N ALA A 123 -15.31 -33.01 -12.28
CA ALA A 123 -16.08 -32.93 -13.54
C ALA A 123 -16.84 -31.60 -13.65
N THR A 124 -17.43 -31.14 -12.55
CA THR A 124 -18.15 -29.85 -12.48
C THR A 124 -17.44 -28.88 -11.56
N ARG A 125 -17.56 -27.57 -11.85
CA ARG A 125 -16.98 -26.51 -11.02
C ARG A 125 -17.51 -26.58 -9.58
N THR A 126 -18.82 -26.74 -9.43
CA THR A 126 -19.51 -26.76 -8.13
C THR A 126 -19.17 -27.97 -7.26
N ALA A 127 -18.58 -29.03 -7.82
CA ALA A 127 -18.07 -30.18 -7.07
C ALA A 127 -16.55 -30.12 -6.82
N SER A 128 -15.87 -29.04 -7.21
CA SER A 128 -14.42 -28.94 -7.15
C SER A 128 -13.95 -28.32 -5.84
N THR A 129 -12.95 -28.95 -5.23
CA THR A 129 -12.20 -28.45 -4.06
C THR A 129 -10.91 -27.72 -4.44
N LYS A 130 -10.53 -27.80 -5.72
CA LYS A 130 -9.39 -27.10 -6.31
C LYS A 130 -9.78 -26.49 -7.65
N VAL A 131 -9.38 -25.24 -7.87
CA VAL A 131 -9.63 -24.48 -9.10
C VAL A 131 -8.34 -23.87 -9.66
N SER A 132 -8.40 -23.31 -10.87
CA SER A 132 -7.27 -22.61 -11.49
C SER A 132 -7.74 -21.34 -12.16
N SER A 133 -7.04 -20.23 -11.90
CA SER A 133 -7.16 -18.94 -12.56
C SER A 133 -5.95 -18.64 -13.47
N THR A 134 -4.99 -19.56 -13.53
CA THR A 134 -3.64 -19.32 -14.04
C THR A 134 -3.38 -20.08 -15.33
N LEU A 135 -2.68 -19.46 -16.28
CA LEU A 135 -2.26 -20.09 -17.53
C LEU A 135 -0.90 -20.79 -17.41
N ASN A 136 -0.76 -21.92 -18.11
CA ASN A 136 0.54 -22.51 -18.38
C ASN A 136 1.37 -21.63 -19.34
N ALA A 137 2.67 -21.90 -19.44
CA ALA A 137 3.52 -21.28 -20.45
C ALA A 137 3.00 -21.62 -21.86
N LEU A 138 2.88 -20.62 -22.72
CA LEU A 138 2.26 -20.76 -24.04
C LEU A 138 3.29 -20.62 -25.15
N THR A 139 3.16 -21.41 -26.21
CA THR A 139 3.88 -21.14 -27.45
C THR A 139 3.25 -19.95 -28.18
N PRO A 140 3.98 -19.25 -29.07
CA PRO A 140 3.39 -18.18 -29.90
C PRO A 140 2.18 -18.63 -30.72
N ALA A 141 2.11 -19.90 -31.14
CA ALA A 141 0.95 -20.47 -31.83
C ALA A 141 -0.30 -20.58 -30.93
N GLN A 142 -0.11 -20.65 -29.60
CA GLN A 142 -1.17 -20.70 -28.60
C GLN A 142 -1.52 -19.31 -28.04
N ALA A 143 -0.96 -18.23 -28.61
CA ALA A 143 -1.13 -16.88 -28.09
C ALA A 143 -2.53 -16.29 -28.28
N THR A 144 -3.48 -17.02 -28.88
CA THR A 144 -4.89 -16.61 -28.93
C THR A 144 -5.71 -17.48 -28.00
N LEU A 145 -6.25 -16.87 -26.95
CA LEU A 145 -7.10 -17.53 -25.96
C LEU A 145 -8.56 -17.25 -26.27
N ASN A 146 -9.36 -18.30 -26.38
CA ASN A 146 -10.82 -18.17 -26.45
C ASN A 146 -11.42 -18.71 -25.16
N LEU A 147 -11.70 -17.81 -24.22
CA LEU A 147 -12.26 -18.15 -22.91
C LEU A 147 -13.77 -18.38 -22.95
N GLY A 148 -14.42 -18.09 -24.09
CA GLY A 148 -15.87 -18.24 -24.25
C GLY A 148 -16.64 -17.32 -23.31
N ALA A 149 -17.77 -17.82 -22.78
CA ALA A 149 -18.60 -17.07 -21.85
C ALA A 149 -17.97 -17.05 -20.45
N ILE A 150 -17.76 -15.84 -19.91
CA ILE A 150 -17.33 -15.61 -18.54
C ILE A 150 -18.53 -15.15 -17.72
N THR A 151 -18.78 -15.84 -16.62
CA THR A 151 -19.85 -15.55 -15.66
C THR A 151 -19.28 -14.93 -14.40
N VAL A 152 -19.78 -13.78 -13.98
CA VAL A 152 -19.42 -13.11 -12.71
C VAL A 152 -20.38 -13.52 -11.60
N LYS A 153 -19.86 -13.74 -10.40
CA LYS A 153 -20.60 -14.11 -9.19
C LYS A 153 -20.16 -13.29 -7.99
N THR A 154 -21.13 -12.70 -7.31
CA THR A 154 -20.94 -12.06 -6.01
C THR A 154 -20.82 -13.12 -4.92
N LYS A 155 -19.94 -12.90 -3.95
CA LYS A 155 -19.75 -13.76 -2.79
C LYS A 155 -20.02 -13.03 -1.47
N SER A 156 -19.55 -11.79 -1.38
CA SER A 156 -19.85 -10.84 -0.30
C SER A 156 -20.12 -9.45 -0.89
N LYS A 157 -20.42 -8.46 -0.05
CA LYS A 157 -20.50 -7.08 -0.49
C LYS A 157 -19.10 -6.65 -0.98
N GLY A 158 -19.06 -6.03 -2.16
CA GLY A 158 -17.82 -5.60 -2.80
C GLY A 158 -16.84 -6.72 -3.18
N GLN A 159 -17.18 -8.01 -3.04
CA GLN A 159 -16.29 -9.08 -3.49
C GLN A 159 -17.02 -10.22 -4.20
N GLY A 160 -16.37 -10.76 -5.21
CA GLY A 160 -16.86 -11.88 -5.97
C GLY A 160 -15.76 -12.60 -6.72
N TYR A 161 -16.15 -13.49 -7.61
CA TYR A 161 -15.25 -14.18 -8.52
C TYR A 161 -15.93 -14.33 -9.87
N ALA A 162 -15.18 -14.75 -10.88
CA ALA A 162 -15.75 -15.09 -12.17
C ALA A 162 -15.29 -16.47 -12.62
N TYR A 163 -15.97 -17.06 -13.59
CA TYR A 163 -15.56 -18.34 -14.16
C TYR A 163 -15.97 -18.50 -15.62
N THR A 164 -15.18 -19.28 -16.36
CA THR A 164 -15.51 -19.70 -17.73
C THR A 164 -16.57 -20.81 -17.72
N ALA A 165 -17.39 -20.86 -18.77
CA ALA A 165 -18.42 -21.89 -18.91
C ALA A 165 -17.86 -23.33 -18.99
N THR A 166 -16.64 -23.48 -19.52
CA THR A 166 -15.96 -24.77 -19.68
C THR A 166 -14.51 -24.67 -19.19
N LYS A 167 -13.92 -25.83 -18.88
CA LYS A 167 -12.49 -25.90 -18.55
C LYS A 167 -11.66 -25.47 -19.75
N TYR A 168 -10.69 -24.60 -19.51
CA TYR A 168 -9.76 -24.14 -20.51
C TYR A 168 -8.54 -25.06 -20.56
N ALA A 169 -8.22 -25.58 -21.75
CA ALA A 169 -7.20 -26.62 -21.93
C ALA A 169 -5.77 -26.15 -21.61
N LEU A 170 -5.50 -24.84 -21.70
CA LEU A 170 -4.17 -24.26 -21.45
C LEU A 170 -4.03 -23.70 -20.03
N ALA A 171 -5.03 -23.92 -19.16
CA ALA A 171 -4.92 -23.59 -17.75
C ALA A 171 -3.84 -24.45 -17.07
N ALA A 172 -3.14 -23.85 -16.12
CA ALA A 172 -2.28 -24.55 -15.18
C ALA A 172 -3.10 -25.51 -14.31
N THR A 173 -2.42 -26.49 -13.71
CA THR A 173 -3.01 -27.43 -12.76
C THR A 173 -3.79 -26.67 -11.68
N SER A 174 -4.98 -27.17 -11.33
CA SER A 174 -5.81 -26.57 -10.29
C SER A 174 -5.14 -26.71 -8.92
N ALA A 175 -4.49 -25.64 -8.47
CA ALA A 175 -3.78 -25.56 -7.19
C ALA A 175 -4.55 -24.73 -6.15
N VAL A 176 -5.40 -23.80 -6.60
CA VAL A 176 -6.13 -22.87 -5.72
C VAL A 176 -7.16 -23.60 -4.90
N SER A 177 -7.09 -23.45 -3.58
CA SER A 177 -8.04 -24.03 -2.63
C SER A 177 -9.45 -23.47 -2.83
N ALA A 178 -10.46 -24.34 -2.93
CA ALA A 178 -11.84 -23.93 -3.17
C ALA A 178 -12.87 -24.75 -2.39
N VAL A 179 -14.05 -24.17 -2.21
CA VAL A 179 -15.27 -24.84 -1.70
C VAL A 179 -16.38 -24.65 -2.72
N ALA A 180 -16.91 -25.75 -3.25
CA ALA A 180 -17.88 -25.73 -4.36
C ALA A 180 -17.43 -24.88 -5.56
N GLY A 181 -16.13 -24.94 -5.86
CA GLY A 181 -15.48 -24.17 -6.92
C GLY A 181 -15.44 -22.65 -6.68
N VAL A 182 -15.64 -22.19 -5.45
CA VAL A 182 -15.38 -20.82 -5.00
C VAL A 182 -14.01 -20.81 -4.32
N PRO A 183 -13.03 -20.00 -4.77
CA PRO A 183 -11.74 -19.88 -4.11
C PRO A 183 -11.90 -19.42 -2.65
N LYS A 184 -11.06 -19.92 -1.73
CA LYS A 184 -11.29 -19.78 -0.28
C LYS A 184 -11.15 -18.34 0.25
N GLY A 185 -10.31 -17.51 -0.34
CA GLY A 185 -10.16 -16.10 0.06
C GLY A 185 -11.29 -15.17 -0.35
N ILE A 186 -12.13 -15.62 -1.29
CA ILE A 186 -13.20 -14.80 -1.83
C ILE A 186 -14.34 -14.69 -0.81
N GLY A 187 -14.73 -13.46 -0.53
CA GLY A 187 -15.61 -13.05 0.54
C GLY A 187 -14.90 -12.24 1.63
N THR A 188 -13.58 -12.38 1.77
CA THR A 188 -12.79 -11.83 2.88
C THR A 188 -11.47 -11.19 2.47
N TYR A 189 -11.24 -10.99 1.17
CA TYR A 189 -9.96 -10.46 0.66
C TYR A 189 -8.73 -11.19 1.25
N GLY A 190 -8.80 -12.52 1.39
CA GLY A 190 -7.69 -13.35 1.93
C GLY A 190 -7.62 -13.46 3.47
N LYS A 191 -8.10 -12.45 4.22
CA LYS A 191 -7.92 -12.33 5.69
C LYS A 191 -8.36 -13.52 6.58
N ALA A 192 -9.32 -14.32 6.14
CA ALA A 192 -9.96 -15.35 6.97
C ALA A 192 -9.52 -16.78 6.65
N ALA A 193 -8.72 -16.96 5.59
CA ALA A 193 -8.27 -18.28 5.19
C ALA A 193 -6.93 -18.55 5.86
N SER A 194 -6.90 -19.23 7.01
CA SER A 194 -5.66 -19.90 7.40
C SER A 194 -5.32 -20.90 6.29
N ALA A 195 -4.42 -20.52 5.39
CA ALA A 195 -3.85 -21.45 4.44
C ALA A 195 -3.29 -22.64 5.23
N ARG A 196 -3.50 -23.87 4.75
CA ARG A 196 -2.88 -25.01 5.41
C ARG A 196 -1.38 -24.78 5.39
N THR A 197 -0.67 -25.13 6.47
CA THR A 197 0.80 -25.05 6.52
C THR A 197 1.47 -25.73 5.30
N GLU A 198 0.79 -26.73 4.71
CA GLU A 198 1.19 -27.42 3.47
C GLU A 198 1.11 -26.54 2.21
N ASP A 199 0.13 -25.62 2.12
CA ASP A 199 -0.02 -24.70 0.99
C ASP A 199 1.08 -23.61 1.06
N ARG A 200 1.43 -23.12 2.27
CA ARG A 200 2.54 -22.16 2.50
C ARG A 200 3.92 -22.75 2.17
N ALA A 201 4.14 -24.05 2.41
CA ALA A 201 5.42 -24.70 2.16
C ALA A 201 5.77 -24.87 0.67
N ALA A 202 4.78 -24.69 -0.23
CA ALA A 202 4.97 -24.72 -1.68
C ALA A 202 5.40 -23.36 -2.26
N ALA A 203 5.20 -22.26 -1.52
CA ALA A 203 5.60 -20.92 -1.92
C ALA A 203 7.12 -20.74 -1.78
N THR A 204 7.75 -20.25 -2.85
CA THR A 204 9.16 -19.87 -2.84
C THR A 204 9.30 -18.40 -2.44
N ALA A 205 10.49 -17.96 -2.02
CA ALA A 205 10.76 -16.55 -1.72
C ALA A 205 10.43 -15.58 -2.89
N ALA A 206 10.35 -16.09 -4.12
CA ALA A 206 9.92 -15.34 -5.31
C ALA A 206 8.39 -15.26 -5.47
N ASP A 207 7.59 -15.89 -4.62
CA ASP A 207 6.12 -15.80 -4.69
C ASP A 207 5.57 -14.65 -3.83
N PHE A 208 6.34 -14.12 -2.86
CA PHE A 208 5.87 -13.09 -1.92
C PHE A 208 5.87 -11.65 -2.47
N LEU A 209 6.59 -11.37 -3.56
CA LEU A 209 6.82 -9.99 -4.06
C LEU A 209 6.29 -9.76 -5.46
N ASP A 210 6.10 -10.85 -6.16
CA ASP A 210 5.89 -10.81 -7.58
C ASP A 210 4.42 -10.48 -7.86
N GLY A 211 3.53 -10.30 -6.89
CA GLY A 211 2.09 -10.30 -7.22
C GLY A 211 1.59 -11.69 -7.59
N ALA A 212 2.28 -12.72 -7.06
CA ALA A 212 1.76 -14.06 -7.00
C ALA A 212 0.75 -14.19 -5.85
N ASP A 213 0.18 -15.39 -5.76
CA ASP A 213 -0.85 -15.84 -4.82
C ASP A 213 -0.15 -16.82 -3.88
N ALA A 214 0.58 -16.29 -2.89
CA ALA A 214 1.56 -17.07 -2.13
C ALA A 214 0.90 -18.15 -1.27
N ASP A 215 -0.32 -17.92 -0.81
CA ASP A 215 -1.10 -18.86 -0.01
C ASP A 215 -2.06 -19.74 -0.85
N LEU A 216 -2.12 -19.52 -2.16
CA LEU A 216 -2.91 -20.24 -3.15
C LEU A 216 -4.43 -20.15 -2.89
N ASP A 217 -4.91 -19.00 -2.42
CA ASP A 217 -6.32 -18.72 -2.22
C ASP A 217 -7.04 -18.20 -3.49
N GLY A 218 -6.27 -17.88 -4.54
CA GLY A 218 -6.72 -17.42 -5.85
C GLY A 218 -6.74 -15.90 -6.02
N ILE A 219 -6.52 -15.15 -4.96
CA ILE A 219 -6.34 -13.71 -4.95
C ILE A 219 -4.85 -13.44 -5.14
N ILE A 220 -4.52 -12.30 -5.74
CA ILE A 220 -3.14 -11.92 -5.97
C ILE A 220 -2.85 -10.72 -5.08
N ASN A 221 -1.60 -10.58 -4.63
CA ASN A 221 -1.18 -9.60 -3.61
C ASN A 221 -1.83 -8.20 -3.75
N ALA A 222 -1.91 -7.61 -4.95
CA ALA A 222 -2.53 -6.28 -5.14
C ALA A 222 -4.03 -6.20 -4.74
N PHE A 223 -4.72 -7.32 -4.58
CA PHE A 223 -6.11 -7.43 -4.17
C PHE A 223 -6.30 -8.33 -2.94
N ASP A 224 -5.20 -8.76 -2.34
CA ASP A 224 -5.16 -9.59 -1.16
C ASP A 224 -4.76 -8.71 0.02
N VAL A 225 -5.47 -8.83 1.14
CA VAL A 225 -5.09 -8.09 2.35
C VAL A 225 -4.16 -8.88 3.25
N SER A 226 -3.95 -10.17 2.97
CA SER A 226 -3.14 -11.13 3.74
C SER A 226 -2.52 -12.15 2.76
N ASP A 227 -1.46 -11.75 2.05
CA ASP A 227 -0.92 -12.54 0.93
C ASP A 227 -0.31 -13.90 1.32
N ASP A 228 0.08 -14.06 2.58
CA ASP A 228 0.65 -15.28 3.14
C ASP A 228 -0.41 -16.24 3.75
N GLY A 229 -1.69 -15.84 3.69
CA GLY A 229 -2.83 -16.60 4.21
C GLY A 229 -2.84 -16.76 5.72
N ASP A 230 -2.29 -15.82 6.47
CA ASP A 230 -2.49 -15.69 7.92
C ASP A 230 -3.75 -14.86 8.25
N THR A 231 -3.83 -14.30 9.46
CA THR A 231 -4.95 -13.42 9.85
C THR A 231 -4.52 -11.98 10.08
N THR A 232 -3.24 -11.70 9.86
CA THR A 232 -2.55 -10.43 9.99
C THR A 232 -2.56 -9.74 8.62
N PRO A 233 -3.15 -8.54 8.50
CA PRO A 233 -3.07 -7.82 7.25
C PRO A 233 -1.62 -7.46 6.86
N ASP A 234 -1.32 -7.41 5.56
CA ASP A 234 0.03 -7.14 5.02
C ASP A 234 0.67 -5.85 5.55
N TYR A 235 -0.13 -4.84 5.90
CA TYR A 235 0.41 -3.61 6.47
C TYR A 235 0.98 -3.78 7.88
N ALA A 236 0.53 -4.81 8.59
CA ALA A 236 0.86 -5.13 9.98
C ALA A 236 1.77 -6.36 10.10
N ASP A 237 1.96 -7.12 9.01
CA ASP A 237 2.86 -8.26 8.99
C ASP A 237 4.33 -7.84 8.80
N THR A 238 5.20 -8.48 9.58
CA THR A 238 6.66 -8.28 9.55
C THR A 238 7.40 -9.57 9.20
N SER A 239 6.68 -10.69 9.07
CA SER A 239 7.17 -12.06 8.95
C SER A 239 6.59 -12.73 7.71
N GLY A 240 7.08 -12.32 6.55
CA GLY A 240 6.44 -12.59 5.25
C GLY A 240 6.71 -11.48 4.25
N MET A 241 7.20 -10.34 4.77
CA MET A 241 7.53 -9.11 4.06
C MET A 241 7.95 -9.28 2.59
N LEU A 242 7.37 -8.35 1.83
CA LEU A 242 7.86 -7.66 0.63
C LEU A 242 9.37 -7.35 0.64
N THR A 243 10.23 -8.36 0.73
CA THR A 243 11.67 -8.33 0.45
C THR A 243 11.90 -8.50 -1.06
N PRO A 244 12.31 -7.45 -1.81
CA PRO A 244 12.39 -7.46 -3.27
C PRO A 244 13.02 -8.75 -3.82
N PRO A 245 12.43 -9.38 -4.85
CA PRO A 245 12.76 -10.75 -5.19
C PRO A 245 14.23 -10.86 -5.58
N SER A 246 14.90 -11.86 -5.00
CA SER A 246 16.22 -12.28 -5.43
C SER A 246 16.11 -13.15 -6.69
N THR A 247 16.51 -12.57 -7.82
CA THR A 247 16.92 -13.20 -9.09
C THR A 247 16.21 -14.49 -9.53
N GLY A 248 15.12 -14.35 -10.31
CA GLY A 248 14.55 -15.34 -11.24
C GLY A 248 13.07 -15.01 -11.54
N VAL A 249 12.46 -15.15 -12.72
CA VAL A 249 12.82 -15.59 -14.09
C VAL A 249 12.19 -14.61 -15.12
N LEU A 250 11.67 -13.47 -14.69
CA LEU A 250 11.26 -12.34 -15.54
C LEU A 250 11.89 -11.07 -15.00
N CYS A 251 12.50 -10.29 -15.87
CA CYS A 251 13.25 -9.10 -15.47
C CYS A 251 12.35 -7.98 -14.92
N GLU A 252 11.02 -8.12 -15.08
CA GLU A 252 9.98 -7.28 -14.54
C GLU A 252 9.59 -7.60 -13.09
N SER A 253 9.96 -8.77 -12.53
CA SER A 253 9.50 -9.18 -11.18
C SER A 253 10.00 -8.30 -10.04
N ALA A 254 11.13 -7.62 -10.22
CA ALA A 254 11.65 -6.67 -9.25
C ALA A 254 10.94 -5.29 -9.27
N ALA A 255 9.97 -5.09 -10.17
CA ALA A 255 9.27 -3.82 -10.32
C ALA A 255 7.83 -3.90 -9.81
N SER A 256 7.55 -3.14 -8.76
CA SER A 256 6.20 -2.91 -8.24
C SER A 256 6.12 -1.47 -7.72
N PHE A 257 4.91 -1.00 -7.45
CA PHE A 257 4.71 0.28 -6.79
C PHE A 257 3.60 0.16 -5.76
N THR A 258 3.69 1.01 -4.74
CA THR A 258 2.77 1.02 -3.61
C THR A 258 2.28 2.44 -3.37
N LEU A 259 1.04 2.55 -2.89
CA LEU A 259 0.43 3.79 -2.45
C LEU A 259 0.23 3.76 -0.95
N PHE A 260 0.65 4.83 -0.29
CA PHE A 260 0.58 4.93 1.15
C PHE A 260 -0.21 6.17 1.55
N SER A 261 -1.27 5.97 2.32
CA SER A 261 -2.09 7.08 2.83
C SER A 261 -1.33 7.84 3.92
N ASN A 262 -1.31 9.16 3.84
CA ASN A 262 -0.86 10.05 4.90
C ASN A 262 -2.06 10.90 5.35
N PHE A 263 -2.36 10.86 6.65
CA PHE A 263 -3.48 11.56 7.25
C PHE A 263 -3.01 12.39 8.45
N LYS A 264 -2.67 13.67 8.19
CA LYS A 264 -1.92 14.50 9.13
C LYS A 264 -2.74 15.71 9.60
N ALA A 265 -3.05 15.76 10.89
CA ALA A 265 -3.66 16.91 11.57
C ALA A 265 -2.65 18.03 11.90
N THR A 266 -1.47 17.97 11.26
CA THR A 266 -0.33 18.85 11.55
C THR A 266 -0.17 19.95 10.50
N GLN A 267 -0.98 19.91 9.42
CA GLN A 267 -1.00 20.92 8.37
C GLN A 267 -1.67 22.22 8.85
N SER A 268 -1.25 23.37 8.30
CA SER A 268 -1.74 24.71 8.70
C SER A 268 -3.26 24.86 8.57
N ASP A 269 -3.86 24.13 7.64
CA ASP A 269 -5.24 24.35 7.20
C ASP A 269 -6.23 23.36 7.84
N PHE A 270 -5.71 22.48 8.71
CA PHE A 270 -6.51 21.57 9.51
C PHE A 270 -5.87 21.34 10.88
N SER A 271 -6.32 22.13 11.86
CA SER A 271 -5.92 22.00 13.27
C SER A 271 -6.88 21.10 14.09
N GLY A 272 -7.60 20.20 13.42
CA GLY A 272 -8.62 19.35 14.04
C GLY A 272 -8.11 17.93 14.24
N THR A 273 -8.54 17.26 15.30
CA THR A 273 -8.45 15.79 15.38
C THR A 273 -9.81 15.22 15.02
N VAL A 274 -9.85 14.05 14.39
CA VAL A 274 -11.11 13.31 14.19
C VAL A 274 -10.87 11.88 14.62
N ASN A 275 -11.81 11.31 15.37
CA ASN A 275 -11.77 9.91 15.83
C ASN A 275 -13.18 9.40 16.13
N ALA A 276 -13.47 8.13 15.81
CA ALA A 276 -14.81 7.58 16.05
C ALA A 276 -15.15 7.49 17.54
N TYR A 277 -14.15 7.41 18.40
CA TYR A 277 -14.33 7.39 19.85
C TYR A 277 -14.66 8.76 20.46
N ALA A 278 -14.63 9.83 19.68
CA ALA A 278 -14.97 11.17 20.15
C ALA A 278 -16.48 11.50 20.06
N GLN A 279 -17.35 10.49 20.21
CA GLN A 279 -18.79 10.63 20.04
C GLN A 279 -19.40 11.77 20.86
N GLY A 280 -20.30 12.53 20.24
CA GLY A 280 -20.99 13.65 20.87
C GLY A 280 -20.11 14.90 21.05
N THR A 281 -18.94 14.95 20.39
CA THR A 281 -18.05 16.11 20.39
C THR A 281 -17.82 16.63 18.97
N ALA A 282 -17.26 17.83 18.83
CA ALA A 282 -16.85 18.39 17.54
C ALA A 282 -15.73 17.58 16.83
N PHE A 283 -15.14 16.58 17.49
CA PHE A 283 -14.06 15.74 16.98
C PHE A 283 -14.51 14.32 16.61
N GLU A 284 -15.81 14.02 16.72
CA GLU A 284 -16.36 12.74 16.30
C GLU A 284 -16.07 12.49 14.82
N ALA A 285 -15.64 11.27 14.46
CA ALA A 285 -15.57 10.82 13.07
C ALA A 285 -16.98 10.46 12.55
N SER A 286 -17.78 11.48 12.28
CA SER A 286 -19.05 11.39 11.55
C SER A 286 -18.79 11.40 10.04
N ASN A 287 -19.80 11.03 9.26
CA ASN A 287 -19.77 11.16 7.80
C ASN A 287 -19.29 12.55 7.33
N THR A 288 -19.80 13.62 7.91
CA THR A 288 -19.45 15.00 7.53
C THR A 288 -18.01 15.37 7.93
N THR A 289 -17.62 15.06 9.16
CA THR A 289 -16.30 15.42 9.70
C THR A 289 -15.18 14.57 9.10
N THR A 290 -15.43 13.28 8.83
CA THR A 290 -14.52 12.39 8.10
C THR A 290 -14.33 12.89 6.66
N ALA A 291 -15.39 13.20 5.93
CA ALA A 291 -15.31 13.77 4.58
C ALA A 291 -14.51 15.10 4.56
N THR A 292 -14.75 15.97 5.55
CA THR A 292 -14.00 17.22 5.70
C THR A 292 -12.52 16.97 5.99
N ALA A 293 -12.20 16.05 6.89
CA ALA A 293 -10.82 15.73 7.24
C ALA A 293 -10.08 15.10 6.05
N LEU A 294 -10.69 14.14 5.35
CA LEU A 294 -10.14 13.56 4.11
C LEU A 294 -9.87 14.64 3.06
N THR A 295 -10.84 15.52 2.84
CA THR A 295 -10.67 16.63 1.88
C THR A 295 -9.51 17.54 2.25
N LYS A 296 -9.25 17.77 3.54
CA LYS A 296 -8.21 18.73 3.97
C LYS A 296 -6.83 18.13 4.17
N THR A 297 -6.73 16.86 4.56
CA THR A 297 -5.45 16.29 5.04
C THR A 297 -4.99 15.05 4.29
N LEU A 298 -5.87 14.36 3.55
CA LEU A 298 -5.51 13.13 2.87
C LEU A 298 -4.50 13.42 1.75
N SER A 299 -3.42 12.66 1.78
CA SER A 299 -2.47 12.59 0.68
C SER A 299 -1.93 11.18 0.52
N PHE A 300 -1.47 10.84 -0.68
CA PHE A 300 -0.82 9.57 -0.95
C PHE A 300 0.65 9.78 -1.29
N THR A 301 1.54 9.01 -0.66
CA THR A 301 2.89 8.86 -1.20
C THR A 301 2.84 7.84 -2.32
N ILE A 302 3.24 8.24 -3.53
CA ILE A 302 3.32 7.34 -4.69
C ILE A 302 4.76 6.86 -4.82
N GLN A 303 5.03 5.61 -4.45
CA GLN A 303 6.33 5.00 -4.70
C GLN A 303 6.54 4.82 -6.21
N ARG A 304 7.74 5.15 -6.71
CA ARG A 304 8.03 5.10 -8.15
C ARG A 304 8.98 3.99 -8.53
N ILE A 305 8.63 3.26 -9.58
CA ILE A 305 9.50 2.26 -10.20
C ILE A 305 10.68 2.98 -10.86
N GLY A 306 11.90 2.74 -10.35
CA GLY A 306 13.12 3.36 -10.88
C GLY A 306 13.73 2.63 -12.07
N THR A 307 13.57 1.30 -12.12
CA THR A 307 14.12 0.45 -13.17
C THR A 307 13.17 -0.70 -13.45
N VAL A 308 13.05 -1.09 -14.70
CA VAL A 308 12.38 -2.34 -15.11
C VAL A 308 13.33 -3.06 -16.06
N CYS A 309 13.58 -4.35 -15.84
CA CYS A 309 14.46 -5.13 -16.71
C CYS A 309 15.84 -4.52 -16.93
N SER A 310 16.47 -4.02 -15.86
CA SER A 310 17.76 -3.30 -15.90
C SER A 310 17.78 -2.04 -16.79
N SER A 311 16.60 -1.57 -17.23
CA SER A 311 16.43 -0.34 -18.00
C SER A 311 15.83 0.74 -17.09
N THR A 312 16.48 1.90 -17.04
CA THR A 312 16.01 3.04 -16.24
C THR A 312 14.66 3.53 -16.73
N VAL A 313 13.74 3.79 -15.80
CA VAL A 313 12.47 4.45 -16.10
C VAL A 313 12.73 5.93 -16.39
N ILE A 314 12.30 6.40 -17.56
CA ILE A 314 12.45 7.79 -18.01
C ILE A 314 11.14 8.58 -17.95
N LYS A 315 10.01 7.88 -17.85
CA LYS A 315 8.69 8.48 -17.72
C LYS A 315 7.79 7.59 -16.89
N THR A 316 7.03 8.19 -15.99
CA THR A 316 6.03 7.53 -15.15
C THR A 316 4.69 8.20 -15.36
N GLU A 317 3.65 7.40 -15.51
CA GLU A 317 2.27 7.83 -15.65
C GLU A 317 1.38 7.10 -14.64
N PHE A 318 0.27 7.72 -14.26
CA PHE A 318 -0.60 7.25 -13.19
C PHE A 318 -2.08 7.43 -13.52
N LYS A 319 -2.93 6.53 -13.01
CA LYS A 319 -4.39 6.64 -13.06
C LYS A 319 -5.05 5.80 -11.96
N GLY A 320 -6.30 6.11 -11.65
CA GLY A 320 -7.20 5.22 -10.90
C GLY A 320 -8.02 4.33 -11.84
N VAL A 321 -8.41 3.15 -11.37
CA VAL A 321 -9.33 2.25 -12.05
C VAL A 321 -10.73 2.49 -11.49
N ASN A 322 -11.46 3.39 -12.14
CA ASN A 322 -12.79 3.85 -11.70
C ASN A 322 -12.82 4.49 -10.29
N VAL A 323 -11.67 4.91 -9.78
CA VAL A 323 -11.55 5.66 -8.53
C VAL A 323 -11.95 7.14 -8.79
N PRO A 324 -12.97 7.69 -8.09
CA PRO A 324 -13.53 9.00 -8.43
C PRO A 324 -12.58 10.16 -8.12
N TYR A 325 -11.70 10.00 -7.14
CA TYR A 325 -10.73 11.02 -6.71
C TYR A 325 -9.38 10.93 -7.44
N ALA A 326 -9.29 10.09 -8.48
CA ALA A 326 -8.06 9.88 -9.25
C ALA A 326 -8.32 10.10 -10.76
N PRO A 327 -7.27 10.35 -11.56
CA PRO A 327 -7.42 10.46 -13.00
C PRO A 327 -7.96 9.17 -13.61
N SER A 328 -8.98 9.27 -14.46
CA SER A 328 -9.53 8.12 -15.20
C SER A 328 -8.69 7.71 -16.41
N SER A 329 -7.77 8.57 -16.82
CA SER A 329 -6.80 8.36 -17.90
C SER A 329 -5.38 8.54 -17.36
N TYR A 330 -4.40 7.90 -18.02
CA TYR A 330 -3.00 8.07 -17.65
C TYR A 330 -2.59 9.53 -17.79
N ILE A 331 -2.11 10.09 -16.69
CA ILE A 331 -1.44 11.39 -16.65
C ILE A 331 0.05 11.17 -16.41
N GLU A 332 0.89 12.08 -16.89
CA GLU A 332 2.32 12.04 -16.61
C GLU A 332 2.60 12.62 -15.23
N LEU A 333 3.36 11.88 -14.43
CA LEU A 333 3.82 12.36 -13.15
C LEU A 333 5.18 13.08 -13.32
N PRO A 334 5.52 14.09 -12.49
CA PRO A 334 6.81 14.80 -12.54
C PRO A 334 8.04 13.86 -12.44
N PRO A 335 9.28 14.29 -12.72
CA PRO A 335 10.46 13.42 -12.60
C PRO A 335 10.64 12.72 -11.23
N ARG A 336 11.36 11.57 -11.23
CA ARG A 336 11.46 10.62 -10.08
C ARG A 336 12.19 11.17 -8.86
N ASP A 337 13.11 12.12 -9.04
CA ASP A 337 13.82 12.81 -7.96
C ASP A 337 12.88 13.58 -7.02
N LEU A 338 11.61 13.72 -7.41
CA LEU A 338 10.50 14.18 -6.59
C LEU A 338 9.60 13.00 -6.18
N GLU A 339 10.13 12.02 -5.42
CA GLU A 339 9.24 11.10 -4.68
C GLU A 339 8.17 11.93 -3.97
N GLY A 340 6.91 11.62 -4.26
CA GLY A 340 5.89 12.63 -4.35
C GLY A 340 4.72 12.34 -3.44
N GLN A 341 4.44 13.25 -2.53
CA GLN A 341 3.19 13.28 -1.80
C GLN A 341 2.12 13.93 -2.69
N TRP A 342 1.24 13.11 -3.25
CA TRP A 342 0.04 13.54 -3.95
C TRP A 342 -1.01 14.01 -2.94
N LYS A 343 -1.25 15.32 -2.88
CA LYS A 343 -2.37 15.89 -2.13
C LYS A 343 -3.67 15.70 -2.93
N VAL A 344 -4.61 14.94 -2.39
CA VAL A 344 -5.84 14.58 -3.10
C VAL A 344 -6.86 15.71 -2.99
N GLY A 345 -7.20 16.08 -1.76
CA GLY A 345 -8.17 17.14 -1.51
C GLY A 345 -7.55 18.52 -1.34
N ASN A 346 -8.42 19.51 -1.12
CA ASN A 346 -8.08 20.92 -1.00
C ASN A 346 -8.14 21.40 0.46
N SER A 347 -7.18 22.23 0.86
CA SER A 347 -7.02 22.78 2.21
C SER A 347 -8.22 23.63 2.67
N ASP A 348 -8.88 24.34 1.75
CA ASP A 348 -10.04 25.18 2.05
C ASP A 348 -11.39 24.43 2.02
N GLY A 349 -11.41 23.16 1.61
CA GLY A 349 -12.63 22.36 1.49
C GLY A 349 -13.50 22.69 0.27
N THR A 350 -12.99 23.45 -0.70
CA THR A 350 -13.69 23.82 -1.92
C THR A 350 -13.10 23.11 -3.15
N ALA A 351 -13.93 22.90 -4.18
CA ALA A 351 -13.53 22.28 -5.43
C ALA A 351 -12.80 23.24 -6.40
N ASP A 352 -12.20 24.34 -5.90
CA ASP A 352 -11.64 25.37 -6.78
C ASP A 352 -10.32 24.94 -7.44
N THR A 353 -10.15 25.33 -8.70
CA THR A 353 -9.07 24.95 -9.62
C THR A 353 -7.71 25.60 -9.31
N GLY A 354 -7.54 26.15 -8.11
CA GLY A 354 -6.51 27.16 -7.85
C GLY A 354 -5.43 26.83 -6.82
N LYS A 355 -5.66 25.97 -5.82
CA LYS A 355 -4.71 25.85 -4.68
C LYS A 355 -4.67 24.45 -4.06
N ASP A 356 -3.46 24.06 -3.67
CA ASP A 356 -2.99 22.91 -2.87
C ASP A 356 -3.43 21.47 -3.22
N GLY A 357 -4.67 21.22 -3.66
CA GLY A 357 -5.14 19.90 -4.10
C GLY A 357 -4.70 19.54 -5.52
N GLY A 358 -4.65 18.25 -5.83
CA GLY A 358 -4.16 17.77 -7.14
C GLY A 358 -2.67 18.07 -7.39
N THR A 359 -1.90 18.33 -6.32
CA THR A 359 -0.47 18.64 -6.41
C THR A 359 0.38 17.45 -5.99
N ILE A 360 1.62 17.39 -6.50
CA ILE A 360 2.67 16.50 -6.01
C ILE A 360 3.81 17.36 -5.47
N ASN A 361 4.12 17.22 -4.17
CA ASN A 361 5.11 18.07 -3.47
C ASN A 361 4.87 19.56 -3.73
N SER A 362 3.62 19.99 -3.65
CA SER A 362 3.17 21.37 -3.91
C SER A 362 3.33 21.85 -5.37
N ASN A 363 3.66 20.97 -6.31
CA ASN A 363 3.67 21.28 -7.74
C ASN A 363 2.35 20.82 -8.38
N SER A 364 1.69 21.70 -9.11
CA SER A 364 0.52 21.33 -9.90
C SER A 364 0.89 20.31 -10.98
N VAL A 365 0.11 19.25 -11.10
CA VAL A 365 0.29 18.22 -12.13
C VAL A 365 -0.93 18.22 -13.04
N THR A 366 -0.72 18.38 -14.35
CA THR A 366 -1.82 18.38 -15.31
C THR A 366 -2.62 17.08 -15.24
N GLY A 367 -3.92 17.22 -14.97
CA GLY A 367 -4.86 16.09 -14.87
C GLY A 367 -5.01 15.49 -13.47
N LEU A 368 -4.19 15.89 -12.48
CA LEU A 368 -4.54 15.73 -11.07
C LEU A 368 -5.40 16.91 -10.65
N LEU A 369 -6.68 16.66 -10.39
CA LEU A 369 -7.61 17.67 -9.93
C LEU A 369 -7.82 17.56 -8.41
N PRO A 370 -8.01 18.68 -7.70
CA PRO A 370 -8.50 18.64 -6.33
C PRO A 370 -9.81 17.86 -6.23
N TYR A 371 -9.97 17.08 -5.16
CA TYR A 371 -11.19 16.31 -4.90
C TYR A 371 -11.83 16.68 -3.56
N VAL A 372 -13.15 16.79 -3.53
CA VAL A 372 -13.92 16.97 -2.30
C VAL A 372 -14.60 15.65 -1.98
N PHE A 373 -14.18 15.04 -0.88
CA PHE A 373 -14.73 13.74 -0.48
C PHE A 373 -16.16 13.88 0.02
N THR A 374 -16.98 12.89 -0.31
CA THR A 374 -18.25 12.66 0.38
C THR A 374 -18.23 11.34 1.13
N CYS A 375 -18.93 11.28 2.25
CA CYS A 375 -19.14 10.06 3.03
C CYS A 375 -20.63 9.89 3.31
N THR A 376 -21.45 9.54 2.33
CA THR A 376 -22.89 9.37 2.55
C THR A 376 -23.45 8.27 1.65
N PRO A 377 -23.88 7.10 2.19
CA PRO A 377 -23.77 6.63 3.58
C PRO A 377 -22.38 6.07 3.95
N THR A 378 -21.51 5.85 2.95
CA THR A 378 -20.13 5.37 3.08
C THR A 378 -19.18 6.36 2.43
N CYS A 379 -17.92 6.41 2.87
CA CYS A 379 -16.89 7.21 2.21
C CYS A 379 -16.56 6.68 0.82
N GLU A 380 -16.28 7.59 -0.12
CA GLU A 380 -15.88 7.30 -1.51
C GLU A 380 -14.46 6.73 -1.64
N ILE A 381 -13.75 6.58 -0.53
CA ILE A 381 -12.39 6.05 -0.46
C ILE A 381 -12.38 4.70 0.25
N SER A 382 -11.56 3.79 -0.26
CA SER A 382 -11.38 2.45 0.25
C SER A 382 -9.90 2.05 0.24
N GLY A 383 -9.50 1.17 1.17
CA GLY A 383 -8.24 0.43 1.07
C GLY A 383 -8.19 -0.51 -0.15
N GLN A 384 -9.31 -0.70 -0.84
CA GLN A 384 -9.42 -1.57 -2.01
C GLN A 384 -9.41 -0.78 -3.33
N ASP A 385 -9.31 0.55 -3.26
CA ASP A 385 -9.25 1.40 -4.45
C ASP A 385 -8.07 1.01 -5.33
N THR A 386 -8.33 0.74 -6.61
CA THR A 386 -7.28 0.23 -7.51
C THR A 386 -6.63 1.33 -8.33
N PHE A 387 -5.30 1.29 -8.39
CA PHE A 387 -4.48 2.24 -9.14
C PHE A 387 -3.55 1.54 -10.12
N MET A 388 -3.16 2.26 -11.17
CA MET A 388 -2.19 1.78 -12.15
C MET A 388 -1.07 2.78 -12.37
N GLN A 389 0.15 2.26 -12.46
CA GLN A 389 1.32 3.00 -12.88
C GLN A 389 1.81 2.45 -14.23
N ARG A 390 1.95 3.33 -15.23
CA ARG A 390 2.60 3.02 -16.49
C ARG A 390 3.98 3.65 -16.52
N VAL A 391 4.98 2.88 -16.93
CA VAL A 391 6.36 3.36 -17.05
C VAL A 391 6.90 3.16 -18.44
N THR A 392 7.63 4.16 -18.94
CA THR A 392 8.45 4.04 -20.16
C THR A 392 9.90 4.00 -19.74
N THR A 393 10.65 3.02 -20.23
CA THR A 393 12.08 2.88 -19.93
C THR A 393 12.96 3.43 -21.05
N ALA A 394 14.24 3.67 -20.77
CA ALA A 394 15.20 4.28 -21.70
C ALA A 394 15.35 3.52 -23.04
N ASN A 395 15.07 2.21 -23.05
CA ASN A 395 15.07 1.39 -24.28
C ASN A 395 13.76 1.48 -25.09
N GLY A 396 12.84 2.40 -24.74
CA GLY A 396 11.58 2.63 -25.44
C GLY A 396 10.44 1.67 -25.09
N LYS A 397 10.65 0.72 -24.16
CA LYS A 397 9.59 -0.22 -23.73
C LYS A 397 8.66 0.39 -22.68
N GLN A 398 7.39 0.01 -22.74
CA GLN A 398 6.35 0.39 -21.80
C GLN A 398 5.84 -0.79 -20.98
N TYR A 399 5.60 -0.54 -19.70
CA TYR A 399 5.12 -1.51 -18.72
C TYR A 399 4.01 -0.88 -17.88
N GLU A 400 2.99 -1.65 -17.51
CA GLU A 400 1.92 -1.21 -16.63
C GLU A 400 1.89 -2.13 -15.40
N PHE A 401 1.70 -1.55 -14.22
CA PHE A 401 1.63 -2.24 -12.94
C PHE A 401 0.36 -1.81 -12.22
N VAL A 402 -0.18 -2.67 -11.35
CA VAL A 402 -1.38 -2.40 -10.55
C VAL A 402 -1.04 -2.45 -9.06
N THR A 403 -1.76 -1.67 -8.26
CA THR A 403 -1.65 -1.70 -6.79
C THR A 403 -2.96 -1.21 -6.17
N THR A 404 -3.15 -1.50 -4.89
CA THR A 404 -4.18 -0.91 -4.02
C THR A 404 -3.49 -0.27 -2.81
N PRO A 405 -4.09 0.74 -2.16
CA PRO A 405 -3.55 1.27 -0.92
C PRO A 405 -3.86 0.25 0.19
N THR A 406 -2.85 -0.47 0.69
CA THR A 406 -3.00 -1.57 1.67
C THR A 406 -3.99 -1.24 2.81
N PHE A 407 -4.01 0.02 3.26
CA PHE A 407 -5.08 0.57 4.08
C PHE A 407 -5.16 2.10 3.95
N VAL A 408 -6.27 2.68 4.40
CA VAL A 408 -6.50 4.13 4.45
C VAL A 408 -6.85 4.57 5.86
N PHE A 409 -6.03 5.46 6.44
CA PHE A 409 -6.39 6.16 7.66
C PHE A 409 -7.58 7.09 7.43
N ILE A 410 -8.53 7.06 8.35
CA ILE A 410 -9.69 7.97 8.38
C ILE A 410 -9.78 8.76 9.68
N SER A 411 -8.90 8.45 10.64
CA SER A 411 -8.81 9.13 11.92
C SER A 411 -7.36 9.34 12.34
N HIS A 412 -7.16 10.31 13.22
CA HIS A 412 -5.85 10.66 13.76
C HIS A 412 -5.63 9.97 15.12
N PRO A 413 -4.37 9.81 15.58
CA PRO A 413 -4.10 9.51 16.98
C PRO A 413 -4.62 10.67 17.83
N MET A 414 -5.70 10.47 18.58
CA MET A 414 -6.39 11.54 19.30
C MET A 414 -5.98 11.55 20.77
N ILE A 415 -5.32 12.62 21.23
CA ILE A 415 -4.75 12.72 22.58
C ILE A 415 -5.85 12.93 23.64
N VAL A 416 -6.03 11.94 24.51
CA VAL A 416 -7.01 11.91 25.61
C VAL A 416 -6.45 12.45 26.91
N ALA A 417 -5.19 12.15 27.20
CA ALA A 417 -4.51 12.66 28.38
C ALA A 417 -3.01 12.64 28.17
N VAL A 418 -2.30 13.54 28.85
CA VAL A 418 -0.84 13.52 28.91
C VAL A 418 -0.41 13.57 30.36
N GLY A 419 0.66 12.85 30.67
CA GLY A 419 1.27 12.87 31.99
C GLY A 419 2.78 12.76 31.89
N THR A 420 3.45 13.07 32.99
CA THR A 420 4.88 12.84 33.15
C THR A 420 5.12 11.97 34.36
N SER A 421 6.12 11.10 34.27
CA SER A 421 6.57 10.27 35.38
C SER A 421 8.07 10.41 35.56
N ALA A 422 8.52 10.52 36.82
CA ALA A 422 9.94 10.46 37.16
C ALA A 422 10.51 9.05 36.99
N ASP A 423 9.64 8.02 36.89
CA ASP A 423 10.04 6.67 36.53
C ASP A 423 10.41 6.62 35.04
N THR A 424 11.53 5.98 34.71
CA THR A 424 12.04 5.79 33.34
C THR A 424 11.98 4.33 32.87
N THR A 425 11.26 3.48 33.61
CA THR A 425 11.03 2.07 33.29
C THR A 425 9.81 1.87 32.37
N ALA A 426 9.58 0.63 31.92
CA ALA A 426 8.48 0.29 31.02
C ALA A 426 7.07 0.53 31.63
N SER A 427 6.95 0.53 32.95
CA SER A 427 5.70 0.75 33.69
C SER A 427 5.48 2.21 34.12
N ALA A 428 6.36 3.13 33.71
CA ALA A 428 6.34 4.52 34.17
C ALA A 428 4.99 5.23 33.98
N CYS A 429 4.22 4.81 32.97
CA CYS A 429 2.93 5.40 32.65
C CYS A 429 1.74 4.87 33.46
N ASP A 430 1.93 3.81 34.25
CA ASP A 430 0.92 3.30 35.18
C ASP A 430 0.78 4.18 36.42
N THR A 431 1.87 4.83 36.82
CA THR A 431 1.97 5.72 37.98
C THR A 431 2.04 7.20 37.61
N ALA A 432 2.04 7.51 36.31
CA ALA A 432 2.09 8.88 35.83
C ALA A 432 0.90 9.70 36.32
N THR A 433 1.15 10.96 36.69
CA THR A 433 0.08 11.91 36.97
C THR A 433 -0.37 12.51 35.64
N TYR A 434 -1.60 12.20 35.25
CA TYR A 434 -2.19 12.68 34.01
C TYR A 434 -2.95 13.98 34.25
N SER A 435 -2.73 14.97 33.40
CA SER A 435 -3.73 16.01 33.18
C SER A 435 -4.84 15.42 32.30
N SER A 436 -6.08 15.42 32.80
CA SER A 436 -7.23 15.00 31.99
C SER A 436 -7.57 16.07 30.96
N ASN A 437 -8.00 15.68 29.76
CA ASN A 437 -8.69 16.60 28.87
C ASN A 437 -10.16 16.69 29.24
N THR A 438 -10.78 17.85 29.01
CA THR A 438 -12.25 17.94 28.91
C THR A 438 -12.55 18.23 27.46
N TYR A 439 -13.14 17.29 26.72
CA TYR A 439 -13.56 17.53 25.34
C TYR A 439 -14.92 18.25 25.34
N ALA A 440 -14.95 19.48 25.86
CA ALA A 440 -16.12 20.35 25.71
C ALA A 440 -16.05 21.04 24.34
N GLU A 441 -17.22 21.34 23.77
CA GLU A 441 -17.37 22.03 22.46
C GLU A 441 -16.62 23.38 22.42
N SER A 442 -16.34 23.98 23.58
CA SER A 442 -15.72 25.30 23.71
C SER A 442 -14.26 25.32 24.19
N ASP A 443 -13.66 24.25 24.74
CA ASP A 443 -12.30 24.39 25.30
C ASP A 443 -11.50 23.10 25.54
N VAL A 444 -10.17 23.27 25.46
CA VAL A 444 -9.03 22.36 25.70
C VAL A 444 -8.69 21.34 24.59
N ARG A 445 -7.78 21.77 23.70
CA ARG A 445 -7.12 20.95 22.68
C ARG A 445 -5.75 20.51 23.16
N TYR A 446 -5.54 19.25 23.51
CA TYR A 446 -4.18 18.70 23.42
C TYR A 446 -3.75 18.75 21.96
N GLY A 447 -2.58 19.33 21.70
CA GLY A 447 -2.20 19.72 20.34
C GLY A 447 -2.57 21.14 19.94
N SER A 448 -2.75 22.05 20.91
CA SER A 448 -2.73 23.49 20.67
C SER A 448 -1.61 24.15 21.47
N GLN A 449 -1.13 25.30 20.98
CA GLN A 449 -0.07 26.08 21.66
C GLN A 449 -0.49 26.58 23.05
N ASN A 450 -1.80 26.65 23.33
CA ASN A 450 -2.34 27.13 24.61
C ASN A 450 -2.34 26.06 25.70
N ASN A 451 -2.14 24.78 25.34
CA ASN A 451 -2.14 23.66 26.27
C ASN A 451 -0.87 22.81 26.10
N ARG A 452 0.26 23.41 26.48
CA ARG A 452 1.58 22.77 26.38
C ARG A 452 1.84 21.89 27.60
N VAL A 453 2.45 20.74 27.35
CA VAL A 453 2.88 19.84 28.42
C VAL A 453 4.28 20.22 28.86
N SER A 454 4.48 20.40 30.17
CA SER A 454 5.77 20.79 30.72
C SER A 454 6.64 19.56 30.99
N ILE A 455 7.90 19.63 30.60
CA ILE A 455 8.93 18.63 30.90
C ILE A 455 10.17 19.31 31.48
N ALA A 456 10.83 18.70 32.45
CA ALA A 456 12.03 19.29 33.06
C ALA A 456 13.27 19.09 32.18
N ALA A 457 14.10 20.12 32.05
CA ALA A 457 15.40 20.04 31.35
C ALA A 457 16.43 19.23 32.14
N SER A 458 16.36 19.33 33.48
CA SER A 458 17.38 18.85 34.41
C SER A 458 17.24 17.39 34.81
N ALA A 459 16.13 16.73 34.48
CA ALA A 459 15.83 15.36 34.90
C ALA A 459 15.28 14.54 33.75
N ASP A 460 15.82 13.34 33.58
CA ASP A 460 15.22 12.35 32.68
C ASP A 460 13.90 11.86 33.30
N GLN A 461 12.86 11.92 32.50
CA GLN A 461 11.49 11.54 32.84
C GLN A 461 10.83 10.83 31.66
N THR A 462 9.73 10.11 31.92
CA THR A 462 8.89 9.53 30.88
C THR A 462 7.71 10.45 30.60
N LEU A 463 7.53 10.82 29.32
CA LEU A 463 6.35 11.46 28.79
C LEU A 463 5.33 10.38 28.39
N CYS A 464 4.17 10.40 29.04
CA CYS A 464 3.11 9.42 28.86
C CYS A 464 1.94 10.06 28.11
N VAL A 465 1.68 9.62 26.88
CA VAL A 465 0.61 10.15 26.03
C VAL A 465 -0.46 9.08 25.83
N LYS A 466 -1.65 9.30 26.40
CA LYS A 466 -2.82 8.46 26.17
C LYS A 466 -3.56 8.94 24.94
N ILE A 467 -3.79 8.03 24.00
CA ILE A 467 -4.50 8.33 22.75
C ILE A 467 -5.67 7.36 22.53
N PHE A 468 -6.70 7.82 21.83
CA PHE A 468 -7.51 6.91 21.03
C PHE A 468 -6.70 6.47 19.81
N ARG A 469 -6.77 5.18 19.49
CA ARG A 469 -6.05 4.63 18.34
C ARG A 469 -6.54 5.27 17.04
N PRO A 470 -5.65 5.49 16.06
CA PRO A 470 -6.07 5.72 14.68
C PRO A 470 -6.92 4.55 14.17
N GLN A 471 -7.81 4.86 13.26
CA GLN A 471 -8.80 3.95 12.70
C GLN A 471 -8.74 3.96 11.19
N ARG A 472 -9.06 2.81 10.60
CA ARG A 472 -9.36 2.64 9.18
C ARG A 472 -10.82 2.25 9.01
N LEU A 473 -11.32 2.40 7.79
CA LEU A 473 -12.57 1.77 7.42
C LEU A 473 -12.43 0.25 7.50
N ALA A 474 -13.51 -0.40 7.89
CA ALA A 474 -13.63 -1.85 7.73
C ALA A 474 -13.40 -2.19 6.25
N ILE A 475 -12.53 -3.16 6.00
CA ILE A 475 -12.44 -3.76 4.66
C ILE A 475 -13.56 -4.78 4.51
N GLU A 476 -14.05 -4.95 3.29
CA GLU A 476 -15.12 -5.90 3.02
C GLU A 476 -14.73 -7.32 3.49
N GLY A 477 -15.66 -8.01 4.17
CA GLY A 477 -15.42 -9.32 4.79
C GLY A 477 -14.94 -9.28 6.24
N GLU A 478 -14.63 -8.10 6.76
CA GLU A 478 -14.55 -7.88 8.21
C GLU A 478 -15.95 -7.81 8.83
N ALA A 479 -16.07 -8.25 10.08
CA ALA A 479 -17.36 -8.38 10.76
C ALA A 479 -18.02 -7.00 10.93
N VAL A 480 -19.13 -6.75 10.22
CA VAL A 480 -19.89 -5.51 10.39
C VAL A 480 -21.40 -5.74 10.41
N THR A 481 -22.06 -5.39 11.53
CA THR A 481 -23.08 -4.33 11.55
C THR A 481 -23.47 -3.85 12.97
N PRO A 482 -23.61 -2.52 13.20
CA PRO A 482 -22.98 -1.44 12.45
C PRO A 482 -21.63 -1.15 13.07
N VAL A 483 -20.55 -1.59 12.42
CA VAL A 483 -19.23 -1.07 12.74
C VAL A 483 -18.64 -0.60 11.42
N ALA A 484 -18.30 0.69 11.33
CA ALA A 484 -17.68 1.28 10.14
C ALA A 484 -16.15 1.32 10.25
N TYR A 485 -15.62 1.11 11.46
CA TYR A 485 -14.26 1.46 11.84
C TYR A 485 -13.56 0.33 12.56
N TYR A 486 -12.28 0.13 12.23
CA TYR A 486 -11.37 -0.75 12.94
C TYR A 486 -10.26 0.06 13.57
N ASP A 487 -9.98 -0.20 14.84
CA ASP A 487 -8.78 0.29 15.52
C ASP A 487 -7.58 -0.40 14.89
N ILE A 488 -6.61 0.40 14.46
CA ILE A 488 -5.41 -0.12 13.81
C ILE A 488 -4.42 -0.52 14.90
N GLY A 489 -4.10 -1.82 14.93
CA GLY A 489 -3.06 -2.38 15.78
C GLY A 489 -1.67 -2.31 15.12
N LYS A 490 -0.66 -2.81 15.83
CA LYS A 490 0.73 -2.98 15.32
C LYS A 490 1.45 -1.71 14.85
N LEU A 491 0.87 -0.53 15.05
CA LEU A 491 1.47 0.75 14.69
C LEU A 491 2.73 1.03 15.50
N GLN A 492 3.70 1.68 14.86
CA GLN A 492 4.87 2.26 15.49
C GLN A 492 4.66 3.76 15.67
N TYR A 493 4.92 4.25 16.88
CA TYR A 493 4.75 5.64 17.25
C TYR A 493 6.10 6.33 17.41
N TYR A 494 6.31 7.36 16.61
CA TYR A 494 7.53 8.17 16.60
C TYR A 494 7.23 9.60 17.06
N PRO A 495 8.10 10.21 17.88
CA PRO A 495 8.11 11.65 18.00
C PRO A 495 8.83 12.25 16.79
N ASP A 496 8.12 12.98 15.95
CA ASP A 496 8.72 13.79 14.88
C ASP A 496 8.73 15.26 15.25
N ILE A 497 9.89 15.91 15.16
CA ILE A 497 10.09 17.29 15.55
C ILE A 497 10.49 18.08 14.30
N PRO A 498 9.52 18.40 13.42
CA PRO A 498 9.82 18.94 12.09
C PRO A 498 10.31 20.40 12.13
N ASN A 499 10.17 21.08 13.26
CA ASN A 499 10.56 22.48 13.43
C ASN A 499 11.61 22.60 14.55
N ALA A 500 12.43 23.65 14.48
CA ALA A 500 13.26 24.05 15.61
C ALA A 500 12.41 24.46 16.82
N MET A 501 13.05 24.68 17.97
CA MET A 501 12.35 25.31 19.10
C MET A 501 11.77 26.66 18.68
N ASP A 502 10.62 27.02 19.23
CA ASP A 502 9.93 28.27 18.90
C ASP A 502 10.87 29.46 19.16
N GLY A 503 11.15 30.24 18.12
CA GLY A 503 12.08 31.39 18.18
C GLY A 503 13.56 31.04 17.95
N ASP A 504 13.90 29.78 17.72
CA ASP A 504 15.23 29.34 17.29
C ASP A 504 15.28 29.17 15.76
N SER A 505 16.38 29.59 15.14
CA SER A 505 16.66 29.37 13.71
C SER A 505 17.51 28.12 13.45
N GLY A 506 17.79 27.33 14.50
CA GLY A 506 18.57 26.10 14.44
C GLY A 506 17.95 24.98 13.60
N ALA A 507 18.68 23.87 13.48
CA ALA A 507 18.18 22.69 12.78
C ALA A 507 17.05 22.01 13.57
N ALA A 508 15.99 21.61 12.89
CA ALA A 508 14.95 20.77 13.46
C ALA A 508 15.51 19.34 13.68
N PRO A 509 15.23 18.68 14.82
CA PRO A 509 15.64 17.29 15.03
C PRO A 509 15.04 16.32 14.01
N GLY A 510 13.84 16.62 13.50
CA GLY A 510 13.09 15.71 12.64
C GLY A 510 12.63 14.47 13.41
N ARG A 511 12.48 13.34 12.69
CA ARG A 511 11.96 12.11 13.28
C ARG A 511 12.98 11.46 14.21
N CYS A 512 12.55 11.17 15.43
CA CYS A 512 13.39 10.58 16.46
C CYS A 512 13.21 9.06 16.50
N ASP A 513 13.88 8.36 15.58
CA ASP A 513 13.78 6.89 15.43
C ASP A 513 14.17 6.13 16.71
N GLY A 514 15.12 6.65 17.49
CA GLY A 514 15.57 6.04 18.74
C GLY A 514 14.53 6.05 19.88
N ALA A 515 13.47 6.86 19.76
CA ALA A 515 12.39 6.95 20.74
C ALA A 515 11.12 6.20 20.28
N MET A 516 11.23 5.34 19.26
CA MET A 516 10.11 4.58 18.71
C MET A 516 9.47 3.65 19.75
N VAL A 517 8.14 3.59 19.76
CA VAL A 517 7.36 2.65 20.57
C VAL A 517 6.40 1.87 19.68
N SER A 518 6.38 0.55 19.81
CA SER A 518 5.49 -0.34 19.04
C SER A 518 4.24 -0.70 19.84
N ASP A 519 3.07 -0.58 19.21
CA ASP A 519 1.86 -1.28 19.65
C ASP A 519 1.97 -2.75 19.27
N SER A 520 1.64 -3.65 20.21
CA SER A 520 1.63 -5.09 19.96
C SER A 520 0.21 -5.64 19.76
N ALA A 521 -0.83 -4.82 19.93
CA ALA A 521 -2.21 -5.24 19.70
C ALA A 521 -2.44 -5.51 18.21
N SER A 522 -3.29 -6.48 17.90
CA SER A 522 -3.84 -6.66 16.55
C SER A 522 -4.97 -5.67 16.30
N ASP A 523 -5.40 -5.55 15.05
CA ASP A 523 -6.61 -4.80 14.74
C ASP A 523 -7.81 -5.31 15.53
N THR A 524 -8.64 -4.38 16.00
CA THR A 524 -9.88 -4.71 16.69
C THR A 524 -11.02 -3.87 16.18
N ILE A 525 -12.24 -4.37 16.36
CA ILE A 525 -13.46 -3.64 16.04
C ILE A 525 -13.48 -2.31 16.82
N GLY A 526 -13.51 -1.20 16.09
CA GLY A 526 -13.52 0.16 16.63
C GLY A 526 -14.95 0.60 16.97
N ALA A 527 -15.58 -0.08 17.94
CA ALA A 527 -16.97 0.22 18.33
C ALA A 527 -17.01 1.19 19.52
N PRO A 528 -17.49 2.43 19.36
CA PRO A 528 -17.58 3.35 20.48
C PRO A 528 -18.61 2.88 21.52
N THR A 529 -18.30 3.06 22.80
CA THR A 529 -19.12 2.58 23.92
C THR A 529 -20.20 3.57 24.34
N GLY A 530 -20.48 4.61 23.55
CA GLY A 530 -21.42 5.69 23.86
C GLY A 530 -20.93 6.70 24.90
N THR A 531 -19.71 6.56 25.42
CA THR A 531 -19.06 7.53 26.33
C THR A 531 -17.56 7.62 26.05
N LEU A 532 -16.98 8.82 26.19
CA LEU A 532 -15.54 9.05 25.98
C LEU A 532 -14.66 8.18 26.90
N ALA A 533 -15.03 8.04 28.17
CA ALA A 533 -14.24 7.33 29.17
C ALA A 533 -14.25 5.80 29.01
N GLY A 534 -15.27 5.24 28.35
CA GLY A 534 -15.39 3.80 28.11
C GLY A 534 -14.65 3.31 26.86
N ASN A 535 -14.15 4.23 26.02
CA ASN A 535 -13.53 3.88 24.77
C ASN A 535 -12.08 3.37 24.94
N PRO A 536 -11.65 2.37 24.15
CA PRO A 536 -10.28 1.84 24.18
C PRO A 536 -9.22 2.92 23.94
N THR A 537 -8.14 2.88 24.71
CA THR A 537 -6.98 3.77 24.54
C THR A 537 -5.68 2.99 24.40
N TYR A 538 -4.68 3.64 23.82
CA TYR A 538 -3.29 3.20 23.83
C TYR A 538 -2.42 4.25 24.53
N THR A 539 -1.40 3.82 25.27
CA THR A 539 -0.48 4.73 25.96
C THR A 539 0.90 4.64 25.35
N ILE A 540 1.39 5.77 24.85
CA ILE A 540 2.75 5.93 24.34
C ILE A 540 3.64 6.39 25.50
N ALA A 541 4.75 5.69 25.73
CA ALA A 541 5.72 6.00 26.78
C ALA A 541 7.06 6.41 26.15
N TRP A 542 7.30 7.72 26.03
CA TRP A 542 8.56 8.24 25.50
C TRP A 542 9.47 8.73 26.61
N LYS A 543 10.71 8.23 26.65
CA LYS A 543 11.70 8.76 27.58
C LYS A 543 12.23 10.07 27.01
N THR A 544 12.23 11.11 27.82
CA THR A 544 12.80 12.42 27.45
C THR A 544 14.29 12.32 27.13
N ALA A 545 15.02 11.38 27.71
CA ALA A 545 16.40 11.06 27.34
C ALA A 545 16.54 10.66 25.85
N ASP A 546 15.61 9.85 25.33
CA ASP A 546 15.64 9.40 23.94
C ASP A 546 15.29 10.56 23.00
N ILE A 547 14.31 11.40 23.38
CA ILE A 547 13.98 12.63 22.65
C ILE A 547 15.19 13.59 22.65
N LYS A 548 15.85 13.79 23.80
CA LYS A 548 17.05 14.62 23.92
C LYS A 548 18.23 14.11 23.08
N SER A 549 18.39 12.78 22.99
CA SER A 549 19.42 12.16 22.16
C SER A 549 19.22 12.50 20.68
N CYS A 550 17.97 12.60 20.22
CA CYS A 550 17.61 12.99 18.86
C CYS A 550 18.03 14.43 18.53
N PHE A 551 17.81 15.38 19.45
CA PHE A 551 18.33 16.75 19.30
C PHE A 551 19.86 16.74 19.14
N THR A 552 20.55 16.02 20.02
CA THR A 552 22.02 15.95 20.02
C THR A 552 22.55 15.32 18.72
N ALA A 553 21.96 14.21 18.27
CA ALA A 553 22.35 13.50 17.05
C ALA A 553 22.17 14.36 15.78
N LYS A 554 21.29 15.36 15.83
CA LYS A 554 20.96 16.25 14.72
C LYS A 554 21.57 17.63 14.86
N SER A 555 22.50 17.80 15.81
CA SER A 555 23.14 19.09 16.13
C SER A 555 22.14 20.20 16.50
N ALA A 556 20.99 19.82 17.05
CA ALA A 556 19.97 20.71 17.59
C ALA A 556 20.15 20.85 19.11
N THR A 557 19.70 21.97 19.67
CA THR A 557 19.91 22.29 21.09
C THR A 557 18.75 21.79 21.94
N TRP A 558 19.04 21.02 22.99
CA TRP A 558 18.08 20.73 24.07
C TRP A 558 18.23 21.78 25.16
N ALA A 559 17.35 22.79 25.17
CA ALA A 559 17.34 23.88 26.13
C ALA A 559 15.92 24.23 26.60
N ALA A 560 15.82 25.03 27.66
CA ALA A 560 14.54 25.59 28.09
C ALA A 560 13.90 26.38 26.94
N GLY A 561 12.62 26.16 26.69
CA GLY A 561 11.93 26.68 25.52
C GLY A 561 10.71 25.86 25.16
N THR A 562 10.06 26.20 24.05
CA THR A 562 8.84 25.52 23.61
C THR A 562 9.00 24.94 22.22
N PHE A 563 8.35 23.82 21.96
CA PHE A 563 8.39 23.18 20.64
C PHE A 563 7.15 22.31 20.42
N ALA A 564 6.99 21.78 19.22
CA ALA A 564 5.94 20.83 18.88
C ALA A 564 6.53 19.50 18.45
N ILE A 565 5.83 18.42 18.80
CA ILE A 565 6.07 17.08 18.30
C ILE A 565 4.85 16.66 17.49
N ASP A 566 5.07 16.17 16.28
CA ASP A 566 4.10 15.38 15.51
C ASP A 566 4.18 13.94 16.03
N ILE A 567 3.14 13.47 16.71
CA ILE A 567 2.96 12.06 17.09
C ILE A 567 2.67 11.29 15.80
N GLN A 568 3.70 10.70 15.21
CA GLN A 568 3.55 9.93 13.98
C GLN A 568 3.25 8.48 14.30
N ALA A 569 2.06 8.02 13.91
CA ALA A 569 1.69 6.62 13.88
C ALA A 569 1.98 6.08 12.48
N ILE A 570 2.82 5.05 12.37
CA ILE A 570 3.32 4.50 11.12
C ILE A 570 3.12 2.98 11.15
N ALA A 571 2.67 2.37 10.05
CA ALA A 571 2.63 0.92 9.96
C ALA A 571 4.06 0.33 9.89
N PRO A 572 4.32 -0.84 10.49
CA PRO A 572 5.68 -1.35 10.69
C PRO A 572 6.43 -1.73 9.40
N VAL A 573 5.73 -1.83 8.26
CA VAL A 573 6.33 -2.11 6.95
C VAL A 573 7.04 -0.88 6.36
N ALA A 574 8.13 -1.12 5.63
CA ALA A 574 8.89 -0.04 4.99
C ALA A 574 8.00 0.78 4.02
N ASN A 575 8.17 2.10 4.03
CA ASN A 575 7.39 3.06 3.24
C ASN A 575 5.89 3.14 3.55
N SER A 576 5.39 2.60 4.67
CA SER A 576 3.95 2.53 4.96
C SER A 576 3.19 3.86 5.11
N GLY A 577 1.86 3.76 5.16
CA GLY A 577 0.99 4.89 5.48
C GLY A 577 1.26 5.45 6.88
N ASN A 578 0.99 6.73 7.08
CA ASN A 578 1.09 7.37 8.40
C ASN A 578 -0.14 8.20 8.77
N ALA A 579 -0.35 8.36 10.06
CA ALA A 579 -1.21 9.38 10.63
C ALA A 579 -0.44 10.21 11.64
N ALA A 580 -0.75 11.49 11.75
CA ALA A 580 -0.03 12.36 12.68
C ALA A 580 -0.94 13.35 13.40
N GLN A 581 -0.62 13.60 14.68
CA GLN A 581 -1.27 14.60 15.53
C GLN A 581 -0.20 15.45 16.23
N LYS A 582 -0.40 16.78 16.30
CA LYS A 582 0.51 17.66 17.06
C LYS A 582 0.32 17.51 18.56
N LEU A 583 1.43 17.59 19.29
CA LEU A 583 1.54 17.80 20.73
C LEU A 583 2.53 18.95 20.97
N TYR A 584 2.17 19.92 21.80
CA TYR A 584 3.07 21.04 22.14
C TYR A 584 3.69 20.81 23.52
N LEU A 585 5.00 21.01 23.60
CA LEU A 585 5.80 20.83 24.81
C LEU A 585 6.46 22.15 25.22
N THR A 586 6.71 22.26 26.53
CA THR A 586 7.54 23.30 27.15
C THR A 586 8.62 22.61 27.97
N ILE A 587 9.89 22.87 27.65
CA ILE A 587 11.02 22.47 28.49
C ILE A 587 11.20 23.55 29.55
N THR A 588 10.99 23.19 30.81
CA THR A 588 11.24 24.05 31.96
C THR A 588 12.67 23.85 32.45
N PRO A 589 13.33 24.89 33.01
CA PRO A 589 14.68 24.80 33.57
C PRO A 589 14.88 23.64 34.56
#